data_AF-I3SMC4-F1
#
_entry.id   AF-I3SMC4-F1
#
_cell.length_a   1.000
_cell.length_b   1.000
_cell.length_c   1.000
_cell.angle_alpha   90.00
_cell.angle_beta   90.00
_cell.angle_gamma   90.00
#
_symmetry.space_group_name_H-M   'P 1'
#
loop_
_entity.id
_entity.type
_entity.pdbx_description
1 polymer ?
#
loop_
_entity_poly.entity_id
_entity_poly.type
_entity_poly.pdbx_seq_one_letter_code
_entity_poly.pdbx_strand_id
1 'polypeptide(L)' 'MIFNAIMEMIRSFTIAYKNGPHYREGWFLFSFRMIGLLIPGLPAHGPQDYINCTLLGSIDKHFKKD' A
#
# COMPACT_ATOMS: atom_id res chain seq x y z
N MET A 1 2.63 -6.08 14.81
CA MET A 1 1.42 -6.66 14.17
C MET A 1 0.27 -5.66 14.14
N ILE A 2 -0.34 -5.30 15.28
CA ILE A 2 -1.48 -4.36 15.32
C ILE A 2 -1.09 -2.94 14.86
N PHE A 3 0.06 -2.43 15.31
CA PHE A 3 0.56 -1.12 14.87
C PHE A 3 0.72 -1.03 13.34
N ASN A 4 1.27 -2.07 12.70
CA ASN A 4 1.39 -2.12 11.24
C ASN A 4 0.02 -2.15 10.57
N ALA A 5 -0.94 -2.91 11.09
CA ALA A 5 -2.30 -2.94 10.55
C ALA A 5 -2.99 -1.56 10.63
N ILE A 6 -2.82 -0.85 11.75
CA ILE A 6 -3.31 0.53 11.90
C ILE A 6 -2.64 1.45 10.88
N MET A 7 -1.32 1.35 10.71
CA MET A 7 -0.57 2.16 9.73
C MET A 7 -1.01 1.89 8.29
N GLU A 8 -1.23 0.62 7.93
CA GLU A 8 -1.74 0.22 6.62
C GLU A 8 -3.15 0.75 6.38
N MET A 9 -4.00 0.79 7.41
CA MET A 9 -5.33 1.40 7.33
C MET A 9 -5.28 2.93 7.20
N ILE A 10 -4.36 3.61 7.87
CA ILE A 10 -4.17 5.07 7.66
C ILE A 10 -3.62 5.32 6.25
N ARG A 11 -2.74 4.45 5.75
CA ARG A 11 -2.16 4.56 4.40
C ARG A 11 -3.22 4.44 3.31
N SER A 12 -4.21 3.55 3.45
CA SER A 12 -5.27 3.37 2.43
C SER A 12 -6.03 4.66 2.10
N PHE A 13 -6.15 5.57 3.08
CA PHE A 13 -6.77 6.87 2.87
C PHE A 13 -5.79 7.96 2.43
N THR A 14 -4.56 7.94 2.95
CA THR A 14 -3.61 9.04 2.76
C THR A 14 -2.77 8.92 1.47
N ILE A 15 -2.60 7.71 0.92
CA ILE A 15 -1.73 7.49 -0.25
C ILE A 15 -2.26 8.18 -1.51
N ALA A 16 -3.58 8.22 -1.71
CA ALA A 16 -4.19 8.91 -2.84
C ALA A 16 -4.03 10.43 -2.76
N TYR A 17 -4.08 10.98 -1.54
CA TYR A 17 -3.84 12.40 -1.30
C TYR A 17 -2.37 12.78 -1.53
N LYS A 18 -1.44 11.92 -1.12
CA LYS A 18 0.00 12.18 -1.22
C LYS A 18 0.57 11.96 -2.61
N ASN A 19 0.14 10.91 -3.31
CA ASN A 19 0.76 10.45 -4.56
C ASN A 19 -0.17 10.52 -5.78
N GLY A 20 -1.42 10.96 -5.58
CA GLY A 20 -2.39 11.16 -6.65
C GLY A 20 -3.47 10.08 -6.74
N PRO A 21 -4.53 10.31 -7.54
CA PRO A 21 -5.73 9.51 -7.57
C PRO A 21 -5.50 8.05 -8.04
N HIS A 22 -4.44 7.78 -8.78
CA HIS A 22 -4.06 6.43 -9.22
C HIS A 22 -3.76 5.47 -8.06
N TYR A 23 -3.41 5.99 -6.89
CA TYR A 23 -3.14 5.20 -5.69
C TYR A 23 -4.39 4.99 -4.84
N ARG A 24 -5.56 5.49 -5.26
CA ARG A 24 -6.81 5.32 -4.51
C ARG A 24 -7.16 3.85 -4.39
N GLU A 25 -7.31 3.44 -3.15
CA GLU A 25 -7.69 2.08 -2.81
C GLU A 25 -9.22 1.93 -2.85
N GLY A 26 -9.69 0.80 -3.39
CA GLY A 26 -11.11 0.49 -3.47
C GLY A 26 -11.65 -0.18 -2.20
N TRP A 27 -12.97 -0.27 -2.09
CA TRP A 27 -13.66 -0.85 -0.93
C TRP A 27 -13.22 -2.30 -0.62
N PHE A 28 -12.96 -3.12 -1.63
CA PHE A 28 -12.49 -4.49 -1.43
C PHE A 28 -11.18 -4.57 -0.64
N LEU A 29 -10.18 -3.80 -1.07
CA LEU A 29 -8.88 -3.77 -0.42
C LEU A 29 -8.97 -3.12 0.97
N PHE A 30 -9.80 -2.09 1.13
CA PHE A 30 -10.09 -1.51 2.45
C PHE A 30 -10.69 -2.55 3.42
N SER A 31 -11.69 -3.32 3.00
CA SER A 31 -12.24 -4.42 3.80
C SER A 31 -11.19 -5.48 4.13
N PHE A 32 -10.29 -5.79 3.20
CA PHE A 32 -9.18 -6.72 3.44
C PHE A 32 -8.21 -6.19 4.51
N ARG A 33 -7.95 -4.88 4.55
CA ARG A 33 -7.15 -4.24 5.62
C ARG A 33 -7.80 -4.34 6.99
N MET A 34 -9.14 -4.24 7.07
CA MET A 34 -9.88 -4.43 8.32
C MET A 34 -9.69 -5.84 8.89
N ILE A 35 -9.62 -6.87 8.04
CA ILE A 35 -9.31 -8.24 8.47
C ILE A 35 -7.92 -8.32 9.11
N GLY A 36 -6.99 -7.45 8.71
CA GLY A 36 -5.66 -7.31 9.29
C GLY A 36 -5.59 -6.94 10.75
N LEU A 37 -6.66 -6.33 11.29
CA LEU A 37 -6.78 -6.05 12.72
C LEU A 37 -7.07 -7.34 13.51
N LEU A 38 -7.71 -8.33 12.88
CA LEU A 38 -8.05 -9.63 13.46
C LEU A 38 -6.96 -10.68 13.21
N ILE A 39 -6.42 -10.71 11.99
CA ILE A 39 -5.36 -11.63 11.54
C ILE A 39 -4.18 -10.79 11.04
N PRO A 40 -3.25 -10.43 11.93
CA PRO A 40 -2.19 -9.53 11.52
C PRO A 40 -1.22 -10.21 10.54
N GLY A 41 -0.74 -9.44 9.56
CA GLY A 41 0.20 -9.91 8.52
C GLY A 41 -0.44 -10.27 7.17
N LEU A 42 -1.74 -10.58 7.13
CA LEU A 42 -2.44 -10.91 5.88
C LEU A 42 -2.58 -9.73 4.88
N PRO A 43 -2.91 -8.49 5.30
CA PRO A 43 -3.25 -7.43 4.36
C PRO A 43 -2.07 -6.78 3.64
N ALA A 44 -0.83 -7.04 4.05
CA ALA A 44 0.36 -6.41 3.48
C ALA A 44 0.83 -7.07 2.17
N HIS A 45 0.09 -8.06 1.67
CA HIS A 45 0.47 -8.88 0.52
C HIS A 45 -0.57 -8.83 -0.61
N GLY A 46 -1.26 -7.69 -0.79
CA GLY A 46 -2.15 -7.49 -1.93
C GLY A 46 -1.38 -7.15 -3.22
N PRO A 47 -1.86 -7.54 -4.41
CA PRO A 47 -1.26 -7.14 -5.68
C PRO A 47 -1.09 -5.61 -5.81
N GLN A 48 -2.04 -4.84 -5.27
CA GLN A 48 -2.00 -3.38 -5.25
C GLN A 48 -0.78 -2.85 -4.47
N ASP A 49 -0.35 -3.53 -3.40
CA ASP A 49 0.80 -3.10 -2.61
C ASP A 49 2.09 -3.23 -3.42
N TYR A 50 2.24 -4.31 -4.20
CA TYR A 50 3.38 -4.49 -5.11
C TYR A 50 3.40 -3.44 -6.23
N ILE A 51 2.23 -3.14 -6.80
CA ILE A 51 2.10 -2.08 -7.82
C ILE A 51 2.46 -0.72 -7.21
N ASN A 52 1.95 -0.40 -6.03
CA ASN A 52 2.28 0.86 -5.36
C ASN A 52 3.78 0.95 -5.03
N CYS A 53 4.39 -0.13 -4.53
CA CYS A 53 5.83 -0.18 -4.24
C CYS A 53 6.69 0.06 -5.48
N THR A 54 6.29 -0.49 -6.63
CA THR A 54 7.02 -0.30 -7.89
C THR A 54 6.83 1.10 -8.47
N LEU A 55 5.60 1.64 -8.43
CA LEU A 55 5.30 2.99 -8.92
C LEU A 55 5.90 4.12 -8.06
N LEU A 56 6.00 3.92 -6.74
CA LEU A 56 6.65 4.86 -5.83
C LEU A 56 8.17 4.74 -5.85
N GLY A 57 8.71 3.67 -6.44
CA GLY A 57 10.14 3.51 -6.68
C GLY A 57 10.63 4.44 -7.78
N SER A 58 11.78 5.10 -7.57
CA SER A 58 12.43 5.85 -8.64
C SER A 58 13.13 4.87 -9.57
N ILE A 59 12.60 4.74 -10.78
CA ILE A 59 13.15 3.93 -11.86
C ILE A 59 14.60 4.34 -12.16
N ASP A 60 14.90 5.64 -12.06
CA ASP A 60 16.22 6.24 -12.35
C ASP A 60 17.33 5.74 -11.42
N LYS A 61 16.97 5.25 -10.22
CA LYS A 61 17.93 4.66 -9.27
C LYS A 61 18.24 3.18 -9.57
N HIS A 62 17.58 2.57 -10.54
CA HIS A 62 17.75 1.16 -10.90
C HIS A 62 18.35 0.98 -12.31
N PHE A 63 18.38 2.02 -13.13
CA PHE A 63 19.20 2.03 -14.32
C PHE A 63 20.66 2.31 -13.93
N LYS A 64 21.56 1.42 -14.36
CA LYS A 64 23.00 1.68 -14.28
C LYS A 64 23.25 2.96 -15.09
N LYS A 65 23.85 3.98 -14.47
CA LYS A 65 24.45 5.06 -15.25
C LYS A 65 25.63 4.45 -15.99
N ASP A 66 25.56 4.48 -17.31
CA ASP A 66 26.64 4.07 -18.21
C ASP A 66 27.96 4.80 -17.87
#